data_AF-A0A382QNR3-F1
#
_entry.id   AF-A0A382QNR3-F1
#
_cell.length_a   1.000
_cell.length_b   1.000
_cell.length_c   1.000
_cell.angle_alpha   90.00
_cell.angle_beta   90.00
_cell.angle_gamma   90.00
#
_symmetry.space_group_name_H-M   'P 1'
#
loop_
_entity.id
_entity.type
_entity.pdbx_description
1 polymer ?
#
loop_
_entity_poly.entity_id
_entity_poly.type
_entity_poly.pdbx_seq_one_letter_code
_entity_poly.pdbx_strand_id
1 'polypeptide(L)' 'VGVIGAGTMGAGIAGQVANAGIEVWLLDLPSDGENV' A
#
# COMPACT_ATOMS: atom_id res chain seq x y z
N VAL A 1 4.36 0.22 -10.10
CA VAL A 1 4.31 1.45 -9.26
C VAL A 1 4.41 1.03 -7.80
N GLY A 2 5.11 1.78 -6.94
CA GLY A 2 5.21 1.48 -5.51
C GLY A 2 4.51 2.53 -4.66
N VAL A 3 3.70 2.09 -3.69
CA VAL A 3 3.12 2.94 -2.64
C VAL A 3 3.66 2.46 -1.30
N ILE A 4 4.25 3.38 -0.53
CA ILE A 4 4.84 3.09 0.77
C ILE A 4 3.93 3.66 1.87
N GLY A 5 3.52 2.80 2.81
CA GLY A 5 2.53 3.05 3.85
C GLY A 5 1.14 2.54 3.46
N ALA A 6 0.62 1.53 4.16
CA ALA A 6 -0.68 0.89 3.90
C ALA A 6 -1.82 1.47 4.76
N GLY A 7 -1.63 2.67 5.30
CA GLY A 7 -2.72 3.44 5.92
C GLY A 7 -3.84 3.79 4.93
N THR A 8 -4.92 4.41 5.43
CA THR A 8 -6.15 4.69 4.65
C THR A 8 -5.89 5.44 3.33
N MET A 9 -5.02 6.45 3.36
CA MET A 9 -4.64 7.20 2.17
C MET A 9 -3.80 6.36 1.19
N GLY A 10 -2.82 5.60 1.69
CA GLY A 10 -1.93 4.77 0.85
C GLY A 10 -2.68 3.65 0.15
N ALA A 11 -3.57 2.96 0.87
CA ALA A 11 -4.48 1.98 0.29
C ALA A 11 -5.41 2.60 -0.78
N GLY A 12 -5.93 3.81 -0.53
CA GLY A 12 -6.75 4.54 -1.50
C GLY A 12 -6.00 4.88 -2.80
N ILE A 13 -4.76 5.36 -2.68
CA ILE A 13 -3.89 5.66 -3.83
C ILE A 13 -3.59 4.38 -4.62
N ALA A 14 -3.17 3.30 -3.94
CA ALA A 14 -2.88 2.02 -4.58
C ALA A 14 -4.11 1.46 -5.30
N GLY A 15 -5.30 1.57 -4.71
CA GLY A 15 -6.56 1.14 -5.32
C GLY A 15 -6.87 1.86 -6.64
N GLN A 16 -6.64 3.17 -6.72
CA GLN A 16 -6.84 3.90 -7.98
C GLN A 16 -5.82 3.49 -9.05
N VAL A 17 -4.57 3.23 -8.67
CA VAL A 17 -3.53 2.75 -9.60
C VAL A 17 -3.89 1.35 -10.13
N ALA A 18 -4.34 0.44 -9.26
CA ALA A 18 -4.81 -0.88 -9.66
C ALA A 18 -6.03 -0.82 -10.58
N ASN A 19 -7.00 0.07 -10.29
CA ASN A 19 -8.18 0.29 -11.14
C ASN A 19 -7.82 0.78 -12.55
N ALA A 20 -6.68 1.45 -12.71
CA ALA A 20 -6.16 1.84 -14.02
C ALA A 20 -5.47 0.69 -14.79
N GLY A 21 -5.48 -0.53 -14.25
CA GLY A 21 -4.82 -1.70 -14.84
C GLY A 21 -3.30 -1.68 -14.67
N ILE A 22 -2.78 -0.85 -13.76
CA ILE A 22 -1.34 -0.71 -13.52
C ILE A 22 -0.95 -1.61 -12.35
N GLU A 23 0.09 -2.41 -12.54
CA GLU A 23 0.66 -3.22 -11.46
C GLU A 23 1.23 -2.31 -10.35
N VAL A 24 0.72 -2.49 -9.13
CA VAL A 24 1.07 -1.69 -7.97
C VAL A 24 1.45 -2.58 -6.80
N TRP A 25 2.54 -2.19 -6.15
CA TRP A 25 3.05 -2.80 -4.93
C TRP A 25 2.72 -1.86 -3.76
N LEU A 26 1.90 -2.32 -2.82
CA LEU A 26 1.60 -1.61 -1.58
C LEU A 26 2.45 -2.21 -0.47
N LEU A 27 3.45 -1.47 -0.01
CA LEU A 27 4.41 -1.92 0.98
C LEU A 27 4.23 -1.10 2.26
N ASP A 28 4.25 -1.76 3.40
CA ASP A 28 4.26 -1.10 4.71
C ASP A 28 5.34 -1.69 5.61
N LEU A 29 5.73 -0.92 6.63
CA LEU A 29 6.53 -1.44 7.72
C LEU A 29 5.59 -2.16 8.70
N PRO A 30 6.00 -3.29 9.30
CA PRO A 30 5.28 -3.83 10.45
C PRO A 30 5.11 -2.74 11.51
N SER A 31 3.91 -2.64 12.07
CA SER A 31 3.64 -1.69 13.14
C SER A 31 4.42 -2.08 14.39
N ASP A 32 4.84 -1.10 15.20
CA ASP A 32 5.49 -1.37 16.49
C ASP A 32 4.62 -2.31 17.33
N GLY A 33 5.11 -3.55 17.55
CA GLY A 33 4.40 -4.61 18.28
C GLY A 33 3.99 -5.81 17.43
N GLU A 34 4.08 -5.73 16.11
CA GLU A 34 3.85 -6.84 15.18
C GLU A 34 5.14 -7.66 14.98
N ASN A 35 5.60 -8.28 16.07
CA ASN A 35 6.64 -9.32 15.99
C ASN A 35 5.94 -10.66 15.71
N VAL A 36 5.85 -11.03 14.43
CA VAL A 36 5.47 -12.39 14.00
C VAL A 36 6.69 -13.28 13.84
#